data_AF-A0A1A8EWD9-F1
#
_entry.id   AF-A0A1A8EWD9-F1
#
_cell.length_a   1.000
_cell.length_b   1.000
_cell.length_c   1.000
_cell.angle_alpha   90.00
_cell.angle_beta   90.00
_cell.angle_gamma   90.00
#
_symmetry.space_group_name_H-M   'P 1'
#
loop_
_entity.id
_entity.type
_entity.pdbx_description
1 polymer ?
#
loop_
_entity_poly.entity_id
_entity_poly.type
_entity_poly.pdbx_seq_one_letter_code
_entity_poly.pdbx_strand_id
1 'polypeptide(L)' 'ETRSVIQYQYTSWPDHDVPSDTAGILDLLDRARSSCGADPSPLLIHC' A
#
# COMPACT_ATOMS: atom_id res chain seq x y z
N GLU A 1 12.63 -13.92 -18.70
CA GLU A 1 12.50 -13.94 -17.23
C GLU A 1 11.08 -13.51 -16.90
N THR A 2 10.43 -14.12 -15.91
CA THR A 2 9.06 -13.78 -15.49
C THR A 2 9.08 -13.45 -14.01
N ARG A 3 8.45 -12.35 -13.63
CA ARG A 3 8.35 -11.90 -12.22
C ARG A 3 6.89 -11.63 -11.88
N SER A 4 6.51 -11.96 -10.65
CA SER A 4 5.19 -11.64 -10.09
C SER A 4 5.26 -10.34 -9.31
N VAL A 5 4.23 -9.51 -9.42
CA VAL A 5 4.10 -8.26 -8.67
C VAL A 5 2.73 -8.23 -8.02
N ILE A 6 2.68 -7.74 -6.79
CA ILE A 6 1.43 -7.49 -6.06
C ILE A 6 1.30 -5.98 -5.91
N GLN A 7 0.17 -5.43 -6.37
CA GLN A 7 -0.15 -4.01 -6.25
C GLN A 7 -1.26 -3.83 -5.21
N TYR A 8 -1.06 -2.87 -4.31
CA TYR A 8 -2.08 -2.40 -3.37
C TYR A 8 -2.44 -0.96 -3.74
N GLN A 9 -3.73 -0.66 -3.86
CA GLN A 9 -4.22 0.68 -4.18
C GLN A 9 -5.20 1.14 -3.11
N TYR A 10 -4.97 2.34 -2.56
CA TYR A 10 -5.91 3.00 -1.67
C TYR A 10 -6.91 3.82 -2.50
N THR A 11 -8.20 3.49 -2.41
CA THR A 11 -9.26 4.10 -3.23
C THR A 11 -10.21 4.99 -2.45
N SER A 12 -10.05 5.08 -1.13
CA SER A 12 -10.90 5.88 -0.25
C SER A 12 -10.32 7.27 0.06
N TRP A 13 -9.28 7.69 -0.65
CA TRP A 13 -8.77 9.06 -0.52
C TRP A 13 -9.78 10.03 -1.15
N PRO A 14 -10.27 11.05 -0.42
CA PRO A 14 -11.26 11.98 -0.95
C PRO A 14 -10.66 12.95 -1.97
N ASP A 15 -11.46 13.42 -2.94
CA ASP A 15 -11.02 14.39 -3.95
C ASP A 15 -10.53 15.71 -3.34
N HIS A 16 -11.08 16.07 -2.17
CA HIS A 16 -10.72 17.24 -1.39
C HIS A 16 -10.35 16.81 0.03
N ASP A 17 -9.35 17.47 0.60
CA ASP A 17 -8.83 17.22 1.95
C ASP A 17 -8.20 15.82 2.13
N VAL A 18 -8.28 15.29 3.35
CA VAL A 18 -7.69 14.02 3.78
C VAL A 18 -8.77 13.13 4.41
N PRO A 19 -8.57 11.80 4.46
CA PRO A 19 -9.47 10.91 5.19
C PRO A 19 -9.71 11.36 6.64
N SER A 20 -10.93 11.17 7.14
CA SER A 20 -11.33 11.56 8.51
C SER A 20 -10.59 10.78 9.60
N ASP A 21 -10.08 9.60 9.27
CA ASP A 21 -9.25 8.77 10.14
C ASP A 21 -8.16 8.07 9.33
N THR A 22 -7.17 7.52 10.03
CA THR A 22 -6.00 6.87 9.43
C THR A 22 -6.15 5.36 9.28
N ALA A 23 -7.26 4.76 9.71
CA ALA A 23 -7.36 3.30 9.82
C ALA A 23 -7.21 2.63 8.44
N GLY A 24 -7.87 3.17 7.42
CA GLY A 24 -7.83 2.60 6.08
C GLY A 24 -6.44 2.60 5.44
N ILE A 25 -5.66 3.67 5.63
CA ILE A 25 -4.31 3.75 5.04
C ILE A 25 -3.28 2.93 5.83
N LEU A 26 -3.45 2.82 7.15
CA LEU A 26 -2.63 1.94 7.99
C LEU A 26 -2.86 0.47 7.63
N ASP A 27 -4.12 0.06 7.42
CA ASP A 27 -4.44 -1.33 7.02
C ASP A 27 -3.81 -1.69 5.66
N LEU A 28 -3.78 -0.75 4.70
CA LEU A 28 -3.09 -0.93 3.42
C LEU A 28 -1.58 -1.11 3.60
N LEU A 29 -0.94 -0.25 4.42
CA LEU A 29 0.50 -0.31 4.68
C LEU A 29 0.89 -1.61 5.35
N ASP A 30 0.10 -2.08 6.31
CA ASP A 30 0.34 -3.35 7.00
C ASP A 30 0.22 -4.55 6.05
N ARG A 31 -0.78 -4.55 5.17
CA ARG A 31 -0.91 -5.58 4.11
C ARG A 31 0.27 -5.56 3.14
N ALA A 32 0.69 -4.38 2.67
CA ALA A 32 1.83 -4.26 1.75
C ALA A 32 3.13 -4.78 2.39
N ARG A 33 3.41 -4.39 3.64
CA ARG A 33 4.59 -4.87 4.38
C ARG A 33 4.54 -6.38 4.64
N SER A 34 3.38 -6.89 5.02
CA SER A 34 3.18 -8.33 5.26
C SER A 34 3.39 -9.15 3.99
N SER A 35 3.03 -8.60 2.82
CA SER A 35 3.23 -9.26 1.52
C SER A 35 4.70 -9.39 1.11
N CYS A 36 5.57 -8.50 1.59
CA CYS A 36 7.02 -8.57 1.35
C CYS A 36 7.71 -9.64 2.20
N GLY A 37 7.12 -10.06 3.33
CA GLY A 37 7.74 -11.04 4.22
C GLY A 37 9.14 -10.62 4.67
N ALA A 38 10.15 -11.46 4.40
CA ALA A 38 11.56 -11.18 4.69
C ALA A 38 12.33 -10.61 3.49
N ASP A 39 11.64 -10.25 2.40
CA ASP A 39 12.26 -9.69 1.20
C ASP A 39 12.85 -8.29 1.53
N PRO A 40 14.16 -8.08 1.36
CA PRO A 40 14.80 -6.79 1.61
C PRO A 40 14.55 -5.76 0.48
N SER A 41 13.81 -6.13 -0.56
CA SER A 41 13.51 -5.27 -1.69
C SER A 41 12.67 -4.05 -1.27
N PRO A 42 12.93 -2.87 -1.84
CA PRO A 42 12.17 -1.68 -1.52
C PRO A 42 10.72 -1.80 -1.99
N LEU A 43 9.79 -1.31 -1.17
CA LEU A 43 8.39 -1.10 -1.54
C LEU A 43 8.28 0.12 -2.47
N LEU A 44 7.75 -0.08 -3.68
CA LEU A 44 7.42 1.02 -4.59
C LEU A 44 6.10 1.68 -4.13
N ILE A 45 6.12 2.99 -3.95
CA ILE A 45 4.97 3.79 -3.54
C ILE A 45 4.80 4.94 -4.53
N HIS A 46 3.57 5.15 -5.01
CA HIS A 46 3.20 6.30 -5.82
C HIS A 46 1.80 6.81 -5.43
N CYS A 47 1.47 8.01 -5.88
CA CYS A 47 0.11 8.56 -5.89
C CYS A 47 -0.34 8.85 -7.32
#